data_AF-A0A1M7QW27-F1
#
_entry.id   AF-A0A1M7QW27-F1
#
_cell.length_a   1.000
_cell.length_b   1.000
_cell.length_c   1.000
_cell.angle_alpha   90.00
_cell.angle_beta   90.00
_cell.angle_gamma   90.00
#
_symmetry.space_group_name_H-M   'P 1'
#
loop_
_entity.id
_entity.type
_entity.pdbx_description
1 polymer ?
#
loop_
_entity_poly.entity_id
_entity_poly.type
_entity_poly.pdbx_seq_one_letter_code
_entity_poly.pdbx_strand_id
1 'polypeptide(L)'
;MNPPSDPGGRARNAQAERLVRYMHPDRSTPYLIGAGAPQLAAALGLAEDVYLRHVDALDGRARAAAAEVLAEPAFAALVNRLPFEPGTTILAVGESDTADRLSWLDVLRHVLWLRQPGQDAVTVVNAAVSGQTTTEALARWTAVLRAAGPVDWILCKLGANDARRIDDRATLVGPDETARNLSILRGLARPNGARWVWLTPHRVDEERITAAPGFRFTGSRWLNADLAAVSKDLRSRPEPLVDLDPVFVPAERPGLLEPDGLHPASEGQRVILTALVQALVDGAVSDG
;
A
#
# COMPACT_ATOMS: atom_id res chain seq x y z
N MET A 1 -16.06 -39.85 -11.02
CA MET A 1 -15.38 -39.12 -12.11
C MET A 1 -15.06 -37.74 -11.59
N ASN A 2 -13.78 -37.42 -11.37
CA ASN A 2 -13.39 -36.04 -11.13
C ASN A 2 -13.58 -35.27 -12.46
N PRO A 3 -14.20 -34.08 -12.45
CA PRO A 3 -14.32 -33.30 -13.67
C PRO A 3 -12.92 -32.99 -14.22
N PRO A 4 -12.74 -32.96 -15.55
CA PRO A 4 -11.47 -32.60 -16.15
C PRO A 4 -11.09 -31.19 -15.68
N SER A 5 -9.87 -31.05 -15.17
CA SER A 5 -9.30 -29.74 -14.85
C SER A 5 -9.27 -28.90 -16.13
N ASP A 6 -9.93 -27.73 -16.14
CA ASP A 6 -9.82 -26.73 -17.21
C ASP A 6 -8.64 -25.78 -16.91
N PRO A 7 -7.44 -26.04 -17.44
CA PRO A 7 -6.28 -25.17 -17.23
C PRO A 7 -6.47 -23.76 -17.80
N GLY A 8 -7.27 -23.61 -18.87
CA GLY A 8 -7.57 -22.31 -19.47
C GLY A 8 -8.51 -21.47 -18.61
N GLY A 9 -9.48 -22.10 -17.95
CA GLY A 9 -10.33 -21.49 -16.93
C GLY A 9 -9.53 -21.04 -15.71
N ARG A 10 -8.62 -21.88 -15.20
CA ARG A 10 -7.76 -21.54 -14.04
C ARG A 10 -6.83 -20.37 -14.34
N ALA A 11 -6.19 -20.34 -15.50
CA ALA A 11 -5.30 -19.25 -15.90
C ALA A 11 -6.06 -17.92 -16.04
N ARG A 12 -7.24 -17.94 -16.67
CA ARG A 12 -8.11 -16.75 -16.78
C ARG A 12 -8.57 -16.24 -15.42
N ASN A 13 -8.94 -17.15 -14.51
CA ASN A 13 -9.35 -16.79 -13.16
C ASN A 13 -8.20 -16.15 -12.36
N ALA A 14 -6.99 -16.70 -12.45
CA ALA A 14 -5.81 -16.11 -11.80
C ALA A 14 -5.45 -14.73 -12.37
N GLN A 15 -5.61 -14.53 -13.68
CA GLN A 15 -5.42 -13.23 -14.31
C GLN A 15 -6.47 -12.21 -13.85
N ALA A 16 -7.73 -12.61 -13.79
CA ALA A 16 -8.82 -11.77 -13.28
C ALA A 16 -8.59 -11.38 -11.83
N GLU A 17 -8.23 -12.33 -10.96
CA GLU A 17 -7.87 -12.03 -9.57
C GLU A 17 -6.71 -11.03 -9.50
N ARG A 18 -5.67 -11.19 -10.32
CA ARG A 18 -4.53 -10.26 -10.32
C ARG A 18 -4.93 -8.84 -10.74
N LEU A 19 -5.78 -8.71 -11.76
CA LEU A 19 -6.32 -7.41 -12.18
C LEU A 19 -7.14 -6.80 -11.04
N VAL A 20 -8.06 -7.56 -10.46
CA VAL A 20 -8.87 -7.11 -9.32
C VAL A 20 -8.02 -6.90 -8.08
N ARG A 21 -6.86 -7.52 -7.87
CA ARG A 21 -6.04 -7.29 -6.68
C ARG A 21 -5.33 -5.94 -6.73
N TYR A 22 -4.74 -5.61 -7.87
CA TYR A 22 -3.82 -4.47 -8.00
C TYR A 22 -4.39 -3.25 -8.73
N MET A 23 -5.42 -3.42 -9.56
CA MET A 23 -5.99 -2.32 -10.34
C MET A 23 -7.22 -1.74 -9.65
N HIS A 24 -7.23 -0.41 -9.52
CA HIS A 24 -8.31 0.38 -8.95
C HIS A 24 -8.64 1.55 -9.89
N PRO A 25 -9.39 1.29 -10.98
CA PRO A 25 -9.66 2.31 -11.99
C PRO A 25 -10.37 3.55 -11.43
N ASP A 26 -11.19 3.36 -10.39
CA ASP A 26 -11.86 4.43 -9.63
C ASP A 26 -10.89 5.40 -8.95
N ARG A 27 -9.67 4.94 -8.64
CA ARG A 27 -8.65 5.76 -8.02
C ARG A 27 -7.78 6.42 -9.08
N SER A 28 -7.39 5.70 -10.12
CA SER A 28 -6.43 6.20 -11.12
C SER A 28 -7.03 7.02 -12.26
N THR A 29 -8.31 6.83 -12.57
CA THR A 29 -8.95 7.38 -13.77
C THR A 29 -10.02 8.42 -13.39
N PRO A 30 -9.84 9.71 -13.71
CA PRO A 30 -10.76 10.78 -13.28
C PRO A 30 -12.24 10.53 -13.61
N TYR A 31 -12.53 9.94 -14.77
CA TYR A 31 -13.90 9.65 -15.21
C TYR A 31 -14.54 8.42 -14.54
N LEU A 32 -13.79 7.67 -13.74
CA LEU A 32 -14.28 6.52 -12.98
C LEU A 32 -14.30 6.79 -11.47
N ILE A 33 -13.99 8.01 -11.02
CA ILE A 33 -14.11 8.38 -9.61
C ILE A 33 -15.57 8.23 -9.19
N GLY A 34 -15.82 7.43 -8.15
CA GLY A 34 -17.17 7.12 -7.67
C GLY A 34 -17.95 6.15 -8.54
N ALA A 35 -17.31 5.51 -9.52
CA ALA A 35 -17.94 4.49 -10.36
C ALA A 35 -18.35 3.25 -9.53
N GLY A 36 -19.50 2.67 -9.87
CA GLY A 36 -19.98 1.44 -9.26
C GLY A 36 -19.31 0.19 -9.84
N ALA A 37 -19.63 -0.97 -9.23
CA ALA A 37 -19.11 -2.27 -9.66
C ALA A 37 -19.30 -2.59 -11.16
N PRO A 38 -20.43 -2.26 -11.83
CA PRO A 38 -20.59 -2.55 -13.25
C PRO A 38 -19.54 -1.84 -14.12
N GLN A 39 -19.28 -0.56 -13.85
CA GLN A 39 -18.32 0.24 -14.61
C GLN A 39 -16.87 -0.19 -14.34
N LEU A 40 -16.55 -0.53 -13.10
CA LEU A 40 -15.21 -1.01 -12.73
C LEU A 40 -14.91 -2.38 -13.31
N ALA A 41 -15.89 -3.29 -13.28
CA ALA A 41 -15.77 -4.59 -13.94
C ALA A 41 -15.53 -4.43 -15.45
N ALA A 42 -16.33 -3.58 -16.11
CA ALA A 42 -16.18 -3.30 -17.53
C ALA A 42 -14.81 -2.69 -17.88
N ALA A 43 -14.28 -1.79 -17.05
CA ALA A 43 -12.95 -1.20 -17.24
C ALA A 43 -11.82 -2.22 -17.16
N LEU A 44 -12.02 -3.34 -16.44
CA LEU A 44 -11.08 -4.44 -16.34
C LEU A 44 -11.34 -5.57 -17.35
N GLY A 45 -12.36 -5.43 -18.21
CA GLY A 45 -12.78 -6.47 -19.15
C GLY A 45 -13.41 -7.68 -18.47
N LEU A 46 -14.06 -7.49 -17.31
CA LEU A 46 -14.70 -8.54 -16.51
C LEU A 46 -16.23 -8.37 -16.48
N ALA A 47 -16.93 -9.48 -16.26
CA ALA A 47 -18.33 -9.42 -15.85
C ALA A 47 -18.44 -8.93 -14.39
N GLU A 48 -19.53 -8.26 -14.05
CA GLU A 48 -19.75 -7.67 -12.72
C GLU A 48 -19.69 -8.72 -11.61
N ASP A 49 -20.31 -9.88 -11.82
CA ASP A 49 -20.31 -11.00 -10.86
C ASP A 49 -18.91 -11.59 -10.64
N VAL A 50 -18.09 -11.65 -11.69
CA VAL A 50 -16.68 -12.08 -11.61
C VAL A 50 -15.88 -11.07 -10.79
N TYR A 51 -16.05 -9.78 -11.07
CA TYR A 51 -15.39 -8.70 -10.33
C TYR A 51 -15.75 -8.75 -8.84
N LEU A 52 -17.05 -8.76 -8.52
CA LEU A 52 -17.54 -8.79 -7.14
C LEU A 52 -17.06 -10.03 -6.38
N ARG A 53 -17.09 -11.22 -7.00
CA ARG A 53 -16.55 -12.44 -6.37
C ARG A 53 -15.08 -12.31 -6.01
N HIS A 54 -14.25 -11.72 -6.87
CA HIS A 54 -12.83 -11.50 -6.56
C HIS A 54 -12.64 -10.43 -5.48
N VAL A 55 -13.42 -9.34 -5.50
CA VAL A 55 -13.40 -8.32 -4.44
C VAL A 55 -13.73 -8.96 -3.09
N ASP A 56 -14.82 -9.72 -3.00
CA ASP A 56 -15.26 -10.38 -1.76
C ASP A 56 -14.24 -11.42 -1.28
N ALA A 57 -13.68 -12.21 -2.21
CA ALA A 57 -12.67 -13.21 -1.87
C ALA A 57 -11.37 -12.59 -1.34
N LEU A 58 -10.92 -11.48 -1.93
CA LEU A 58 -9.74 -10.75 -1.49
C LEU A 58 -9.99 -10.06 -0.14
N ASP A 59 -11.14 -9.42 0.05
CA ASP A 59 -11.53 -8.82 1.34
C ASP A 59 -11.59 -9.87 2.46
N GLY A 60 -12.19 -11.03 2.18
CA GLY A 60 -12.24 -12.16 3.11
C GLY A 60 -10.85 -12.67 3.51
N ARG A 61 -9.89 -12.68 2.58
CA ARG A 61 -8.48 -13.04 2.85
C ARG A 61 -7.77 -11.98 3.69
N ALA A 62 -7.96 -10.70 3.40
CA ALA A 62 -7.41 -9.61 4.22
C ALA A 62 -7.97 -9.66 5.65
N ARG A 63 -9.27 -9.95 5.80
CA ARG A 63 -9.91 -10.15 7.10
C ARG A 63 -9.37 -11.37 7.85
N ALA A 64 -9.15 -12.48 7.16
CA ALA A 64 -8.54 -13.67 7.76
C ALA A 64 -7.11 -13.38 8.26
N ALA A 65 -6.29 -12.72 7.45
CA ALA A 65 -4.96 -12.28 7.84
C ALA A 65 -5.00 -11.34 9.07
N ALA A 66 -5.97 -10.43 9.13
CA ALA A 66 -6.17 -9.56 10.29
C ALA A 66 -6.51 -10.34 11.57
N ALA A 67 -7.37 -11.36 11.46
CA ALA A 67 -7.71 -12.23 12.58
C ALA A 67 -6.50 -13.07 13.03
N GLU A 68 -5.68 -13.56 12.09
CA GLU A 68 -4.45 -14.31 12.38
C GLU A 68 -3.44 -13.45 13.14
N VAL A 69 -3.16 -12.22 12.71
CA VAL A 69 -2.22 -11.35 13.43
C VAL A 69 -2.77 -10.92 14.80
N LEU A 70 -4.08 -10.72 14.93
CA LEU A 70 -4.73 -10.41 16.21
C LEU A 70 -4.76 -11.58 17.18
N ALA A 71 -4.62 -12.82 16.70
CA ALA A 71 -4.49 -14.00 17.57
C ALA A 71 -3.15 -14.02 18.32
N GLU A 72 -2.17 -13.22 17.89
CA GLU A 72 -0.89 -13.09 18.56
C GLU A 72 -0.95 -12.09 19.72
N PRO A 73 -0.74 -12.53 20.98
CA PRO A 73 -0.96 -11.68 22.15
C PRO A 73 -0.12 -10.40 22.14
N ALA A 74 1.12 -10.48 21.67
CA ALA A 74 2.03 -9.33 21.61
C ALA A 74 1.52 -8.26 20.62
N PHE A 75 1.09 -8.68 19.43
CA PHE A 75 0.53 -7.75 18.44
C PHE A 75 -0.81 -7.18 18.91
N ALA A 76 -1.70 -8.01 19.45
CA ALA A 76 -2.99 -7.55 20.01
C ALA A 76 -2.82 -6.52 21.14
N ALA A 77 -1.77 -6.66 21.97
CA ALA A 77 -1.43 -5.69 23.01
C ALA A 77 -0.95 -4.35 22.43
N LEU A 78 -0.20 -4.36 21.32
CA LEU A 78 0.18 -3.13 20.62
C LEU A 78 -1.04 -2.45 19.99
N VAL A 79 -1.92 -3.20 19.35
CA VAL A 79 -3.15 -2.65 18.74
C VAL A 79 -4.01 -1.93 19.77
N ASN A 80 -4.10 -2.44 21.00
CA ASN A 80 -4.82 -1.78 22.10
C ASN A 80 -4.24 -0.44 22.55
N ARG A 81 -3.00 -0.12 22.14
CA ARG A 81 -2.29 1.10 22.49
C ARG A 81 -2.19 2.06 21.30
N LEU A 82 -2.81 1.74 20.17
CA LEU A 82 -2.82 2.63 19.02
C LEU A 82 -3.49 3.97 19.38
N PRO A 83 -2.97 5.10 18.88
CA PRO A 83 -3.43 6.44 19.25
C PRO A 83 -4.69 6.88 18.49
N PHE A 84 -5.53 5.94 18.07
CA PHE A 84 -6.71 6.23 17.28
C PHE A 84 -7.93 6.30 18.20
N GLU A 85 -8.53 7.47 18.28
CA GLU A 85 -9.79 7.68 18.98
C GLU A 85 -10.97 7.13 18.16
N PRO A 86 -12.11 6.81 18.78
CA PRO A 86 -13.32 6.44 18.06
C PRO A 86 -13.70 7.51 17.01
N GLY A 87 -14.07 7.07 15.81
CA GLY A 87 -14.41 7.94 14.68
C GLY A 87 -13.21 8.53 13.92
N THR A 88 -11.97 8.22 14.32
CA THR A 88 -10.75 8.64 13.60
C THR A 88 -10.81 8.23 12.13
N THR A 89 -10.41 9.14 11.23
CA THR A 89 -10.22 8.85 9.81
C THR A 89 -8.73 8.82 9.44
N ILE A 90 -8.28 7.68 8.93
CA ILE A 90 -6.92 7.44 8.44
C ILE A 90 -6.97 7.43 6.91
N LEU A 91 -6.23 8.33 6.27
CA LEU A 91 -6.02 8.33 4.83
C LEU A 91 -4.63 7.76 4.52
N ALA A 92 -4.56 6.76 3.66
CA ALA A 92 -3.28 6.29 3.14
C ALA A 92 -3.08 6.72 1.69
N VAL A 93 -1.91 7.27 1.41
CA VAL A 93 -1.42 7.54 0.06
C VAL A 93 -0.18 6.71 -0.19
N GLY A 94 -0.12 6.07 -1.35
CA GLY A 94 0.97 5.17 -1.66
C GLY A 94 0.88 4.55 -3.03
N GLU A 95 1.66 3.51 -3.22
CA GLU A 95 1.85 2.84 -4.50
C GLU A 95 1.27 1.41 -4.50
N SER A 96 1.80 0.51 -5.34
CA SER A 96 1.21 -0.82 -5.59
C SER A 96 1.03 -1.68 -4.34
N ASP A 97 1.94 -1.58 -3.38
CA ASP A 97 1.92 -2.41 -2.17
C ASP A 97 0.91 -1.92 -1.12
N THR A 98 0.62 -0.61 -1.10
CA THR A 98 -0.51 -0.03 -0.34
C THR A 98 -1.83 -0.19 -1.11
N ALA A 99 -1.81 -0.14 -2.44
CA ALA A 99 -2.98 -0.29 -3.28
C ALA A 99 -3.50 -1.74 -3.30
N ASP A 100 -2.63 -2.73 -3.09
CA ASP A 100 -3.00 -4.14 -3.03
C ASP A 100 -4.21 -4.38 -2.10
N ARG A 101 -5.23 -5.09 -2.59
CA ARG A 101 -6.39 -5.49 -1.75
C ARG A 101 -6.03 -6.45 -0.61
N LEU A 102 -4.81 -7.00 -0.61
CA LEU A 102 -4.20 -7.79 0.48
C LEU A 102 -3.09 -7.01 1.21
N SER A 103 -3.03 -5.68 1.02
CA SER A 103 -2.01 -4.82 1.61
C SER A 103 -2.02 -4.83 3.14
N TRP A 104 -0.89 -4.43 3.72
CA TRP A 104 -0.77 -4.06 5.12
C TRP A 104 -1.88 -3.10 5.58
N LEU A 105 -2.35 -2.22 4.70
CA LEU A 105 -3.40 -1.24 5.00
C LEU A 105 -4.79 -1.88 5.05
N ASP A 106 -5.12 -2.76 4.10
CA ASP A 106 -6.39 -3.49 4.12
C ASP A 106 -6.44 -4.49 5.29
N VAL A 107 -5.30 -5.09 5.66
CA VAL A 107 -5.19 -5.86 6.90
C VAL A 107 -5.37 -4.96 8.12
N LEU A 108 -4.72 -3.78 8.19
CA LEU A 108 -4.92 -2.80 9.27
C LEU A 108 -6.38 -2.41 9.43
N ARG A 109 -7.08 -2.12 8.32
CA ARG A 109 -8.51 -1.77 8.32
C ARG A 109 -9.34 -2.85 9.01
N HIS A 110 -9.10 -4.12 8.67
CA HIS A 110 -9.79 -5.24 9.32
C HIS A 110 -9.34 -5.44 10.77
N VAL A 111 -8.07 -5.23 11.11
CA VAL A 111 -7.58 -5.27 12.49
C VAL A 111 -8.34 -4.27 13.35
N LEU A 112 -8.44 -3.01 12.91
CA LEU A 112 -9.14 -1.94 13.62
C LEU A 112 -10.64 -2.24 13.75
N TRP A 113 -11.27 -2.70 12.67
CA TRP A 113 -12.68 -3.09 12.68
C TRP A 113 -12.98 -4.26 13.63
N LEU A 114 -12.14 -5.29 13.64
CA LEU A 114 -12.31 -6.45 14.52
C LEU A 114 -12.13 -6.10 16.01
N ARG A 115 -11.35 -5.07 16.33
CA ARG A 115 -11.16 -4.60 17.72
C ARG A 115 -12.27 -3.66 18.18
N GLN A 116 -12.76 -2.80 17.31
CA GLN A 116 -13.81 -1.85 17.64
C GLN A 116 -14.82 -1.74 16.48
N PRO A 117 -15.72 -2.72 16.31
CA PRO A 117 -16.76 -2.64 15.31
C PRO A 117 -17.84 -1.66 15.75
N GLY A 118 -18.50 -1.02 14.79
CA GLY A 118 -19.66 -0.17 15.06
C GLY A 118 -19.61 1.19 14.36
N GLN A 119 -20.48 2.10 14.80
CA GLN A 119 -20.66 3.41 14.18
C GLN A 119 -19.44 4.33 14.38
N ASP A 120 -18.73 4.18 15.50
CA ASP A 120 -17.53 4.96 15.82
C ASP A 120 -16.23 4.21 15.46
N ALA A 121 -16.29 3.23 14.56
CA ALA A 121 -15.11 2.51 14.12
C ALA A 121 -14.14 3.45 13.38
N VAL A 122 -12.84 3.20 13.53
CA VAL A 122 -11.80 3.91 12.78
C VAL A 122 -12.02 3.67 11.29
N THR A 123 -12.13 4.75 10.52
CA THR A 123 -12.29 4.71 9.07
C THR A 123 -10.92 4.70 8.40
N VAL A 124 -10.67 3.72 7.53
CA VAL A 124 -9.43 3.63 6.75
C VAL A 124 -9.73 3.86 5.27
N VAL A 125 -9.18 4.92 4.71
CA VAL A 125 -9.33 5.31 3.30
C VAL A 125 -8.05 4.98 2.55
N ASN A 126 -8.13 4.03 1.62
CA ASN A 126 -7.02 3.66 0.75
C ASN A 126 -7.05 4.48 -0.57
N ALA A 127 -6.20 5.50 -0.68
CA ALA A 127 -6.07 6.31 -1.89
C ALA A 127 -4.87 5.93 -2.76
N ALA A 128 -4.17 4.84 -2.42
CA ALA A 128 -3.00 4.38 -3.14
C ALA A 128 -3.35 3.86 -4.54
N VAL A 129 -2.39 4.00 -5.46
CA VAL A 129 -2.51 3.55 -6.86
C VAL A 129 -1.27 2.80 -7.29
N SER A 130 -1.47 1.63 -7.90
CA SER A 130 -0.37 0.82 -8.43
C SER A 130 0.45 1.56 -9.47
N GLY A 131 1.77 1.52 -9.33
CA GLY A 131 2.73 2.22 -10.19
C GLY A 131 2.87 3.72 -9.92
N GLN A 132 2.14 4.28 -8.95
CA GLN A 132 2.11 5.72 -8.68
C GLN A 132 3.46 6.25 -8.20
N THR A 133 3.95 7.28 -8.89
CA THR A 133 5.05 8.15 -8.47
C THR A 133 4.56 9.29 -7.58
N THR A 134 5.47 9.98 -6.91
CA THR A 134 5.13 11.21 -6.16
C THR A 134 4.55 12.30 -7.05
N THR A 135 4.97 12.40 -8.31
CA THR A 135 4.43 13.35 -9.29
C THR A 135 2.95 13.09 -9.58
N GLU A 136 2.59 11.82 -9.81
CA GLU A 136 1.20 11.43 -10.07
C GLU A 136 0.32 11.52 -8.83
N ALA A 137 0.87 11.23 -7.64
CA ALA A 137 0.20 11.48 -6.37
C ALA A 137 -0.10 12.97 -6.20
N LEU A 138 0.90 13.83 -6.43
CA LEU A 138 0.77 15.28 -6.32
C LEU A 138 -0.30 15.84 -7.26
N ALA A 139 -0.34 15.39 -8.51
CA ALA A 139 -1.31 15.84 -9.50
C ALA A 139 -2.78 15.61 -9.08
N ARG A 140 -3.02 14.63 -8.20
CA ARG A 140 -4.36 14.24 -7.74
C ARG A 140 -4.65 14.64 -6.29
N TRP A 141 -3.66 15.15 -5.57
CA TRP A 141 -3.72 15.24 -4.11
C TRP A 141 -4.88 16.07 -3.58
N THR A 142 -5.15 17.22 -4.21
CA THR A 142 -6.29 18.08 -3.84
C THR A 142 -7.63 17.35 -3.99
N ALA A 143 -7.80 16.54 -5.04
CA ALA A 143 -9.03 15.78 -5.24
C ALA A 143 -9.15 14.65 -4.21
N VAL A 144 -8.04 13.97 -3.89
CA VAL A 144 -7.98 12.93 -2.85
C VAL A 144 -8.37 13.49 -1.47
N LEU A 145 -7.77 14.60 -1.05
CA LEU A 145 -8.09 15.24 0.23
C LEU A 145 -9.56 15.67 0.30
N ARG A 146 -10.12 16.21 -0.79
CA ARG A 146 -11.54 16.61 -0.85
C ARG A 146 -12.48 15.41 -0.78
N ALA A 147 -12.14 14.31 -1.45
CA ALA A 147 -12.94 13.09 -1.45
C ALA A 147 -12.89 12.37 -0.10
N ALA A 148 -11.74 12.39 0.58
CA ALA A 148 -11.58 11.80 1.91
C ALA A 148 -12.34 12.57 3.00
N GLY A 149 -12.56 13.88 2.83
CA GLY A 149 -13.20 14.71 3.85
C GLY A 149 -12.24 15.05 5.00
N PRO A 150 -12.74 15.23 6.24
CA PRO A 150 -11.89 15.37 7.42
C PRO A 150 -10.98 14.15 7.59
N VAL A 151 -9.69 14.39 7.81
CA VAL A 151 -8.68 13.35 7.98
C VAL A 151 -7.85 13.68 9.20
N ASP A 152 -7.69 12.72 10.10
CA ASP A 152 -6.93 12.85 11.34
C ASP A 152 -5.50 12.35 11.18
N TRP A 153 -5.31 11.32 10.36
CA TRP A 153 -4.00 10.71 10.10
C TRP A 153 -3.78 10.49 8.61
N ILE A 154 -2.56 10.80 8.14
CA ILE A 154 -2.12 10.48 6.80
C ILE A 154 -0.91 9.55 6.88
N LEU A 155 -1.06 8.35 6.32
CA LEU A 155 0.02 7.39 6.14
C LEU A 155 0.54 7.51 4.72
N CYS A 156 1.81 7.87 4.55
CA CYS A 156 2.40 8.07 3.23
C CYS A 156 3.53 7.07 2.97
N LYS A 157 3.31 6.15 2.02
CA LYS A 157 4.32 5.22 1.50
C LYS A 157 4.49 5.42 -0.01
N LEU A 158 5.30 6.41 -0.37
CA LEU A 158 5.59 6.78 -1.76
C LEU A 158 7.11 6.82 -1.98
N GLY A 159 7.51 6.71 -3.25
CA GLY A 159 8.88 6.96 -3.70
C GLY A 159 9.62 5.73 -4.22
N ALA A 160 9.09 4.51 -4.07
CA ALA A 160 9.74 3.36 -4.70
C ALA A 160 9.60 3.44 -6.25
N ASN A 161 8.43 3.81 -6.76
CA ASN A 161 8.24 4.02 -8.20
C ASN A 161 9.00 5.23 -8.76
N ASP A 162 9.27 6.26 -7.94
CA ASP A 162 10.18 7.36 -8.32
C ASP A 162 11.59 6.82 -8.60
N ALA A 163 12.07 5.93 -7.74
CA ALA A 163 13.36 5.24 -7.84
C ALA A 163 13.42 4.17 -8.95
N ARG A 164 12.31 3.91 -9.66
CA ARG A 164 12.32 3.01 -10.82
C ARG A 164 13.29 3.54 -11.88
N ARG A 165 14.09 2.66 -12.46
CA ARG A 165 14.98 2.98 -13.58
C ARG A 165 14.51 2.31 -14.85
N ILE A 166 14.58 3.04 -15.97
CA ILE A 166 14.41 2.49 -17.33
C ILE A 166 15.79 2.32 -17.99
N ASP A 167 16.75 3.19 -17.65
CA ASP A 167 18.16 3.07 -18.01
C ASP A 167 19.08 3.33 -16.79
N ASP A 168 20.40 3.28 -17.00
CA ASP A 168 21.37 3.44 -15.90
C ASP A 168 21.64 4.90 -15.55
N ARG A 169 21.05 5.84 -16.29
CA ARG A 169 21.38 7.26 -16.19
C ARG A 169 20.59 7.95 -15.09
N ALA A 170 19.31 7.62 -14.98
CA ALA A 170 18.42 8.30 -14.04
C ALA A 170 17.30 7.38 -13.50
N THR A 171 16.83 7.74 -12.32
CA THR A 171 15.54 7.29 -11.80
C THR A 171 14.40 7.98 -12.57
N LEU A 172 13.20 7.39 -12.55
CA LEU A 172 12.03 7.87 -13.27
C LEU A 172 11.63 9.26 -12.82
N VAL A 173 11.74 9.52 -11.51
CA VAL A 173 11.66 10.85 -10.92
C VAL A 173 12.96 11.07 -10.14
N GLY A 174 13.62 12.19 -10.40
CA GLY A 174 14.90 12.51 -9.75
C GLY A 174 14.75 12.74 -8.24
N PRO A 175 15.78 12.48 -7.42
CA PRO A 175 15.69 12.56 -5.96
C PRO A 175 15.24 13.93 -5.44
N ASP A 176 15.73 15.02 -6.04
CA ASP A 176 15.32 16.39 -5.66
C ASP A 176 13.84 16.64 -5.96
N GLU A 177 13.34 16.11 -7.07
CA GLU A 177 11.94 16.22 -7.48
C GLU A 177 11.03 15.37 -6.59
N THR A 178 11.46 14.15 -6.24
CA THR A 178 10.79 13.31 -5.24
C THR A 178 10.70 14.02 -3.90
N ALA A 179 11.80 14.58 -3.40
CA ALA A 179 11.82 15.32 -2.13
C ALA A 179 10.91 16.56 -2.16
N ARG A 180 10.92 17.30 -3.28
CA ARG A 180 10.04 18.46 -3.51
C ARG A 180 8.57 18.04 -3.50
N ASN A 181 8.21 16.99 -4.24
CA ASN A 181 6.83 16.51 -4.33
C ASN A 181 6.29 16.04 -2.97
N LEU A 182 7.08 15.25 -2.23
CA LEU A 182 6.72 14.81 -0.88
C LEU A 182 6.49 15.99 0.08
N SER A 183 7.33 17.03 0.00
CA SER A 183 7.17 18.24 0.81
C SER A 183 5.90 19.03 0.47
N ILE A 184 5.53 19.09 -0.82
CA ILE A 184 4.29 19.75 -1.25
C ILE A 184 3.07 18.93 -0.83
N LEU A 185 3.07 17.61 -1.02
CA LEU A 185 2.01 16.70 -0.56
C LEU A 185 1.72 16.92 0.93
N ARG A 186 2.77 16.89 1.75
CA ARG A 186 2.70 17.17 3.19
C ARG A 186 2.18 18.58 3.50
N GLY A 187 2.66 19.58 2.76
CA GLY A 187 2.29 20.99 2.94
C GLY A 187 0.80 21.23 2.66
N LEU A 188 0.27 20.65 1.59
CA LEU A 188 -1.14 20.75 1.21
C LEU A 188 -2.08 20.06 2.20
N ALA A 189 -1.59 19.10 2.99
CA ALA A 189 -2.36 18.45 4.05
C ALA A 189 -2.33 19.21 5.40
N ARG A 190 -1.43 20.19 5.60
CA ARG A 190 -1.32 20.96 6.86
C ARG A 190 -2.63 21.62 7.32
N PRO A 191 -3.41 22.29 6.45
CA PRO A 191 -4.61 23.00 6.90
C PRO A 191 -5.67 22.09 7.53
N ASN A 192 -5.62 20.79 7.26
CA ASN A 192 -6.58 19.81 7.79
C ASN A 192 -6.21 19.34 9.20
N GLY A 193 -5.06 19.74 9.76
CA GLY A 193 -4.61 19.31 11.09
C GLY A 193 -4.16 17.84 11.18
N ALA A 194 -4.20 17.10 10.06
CA ALA A 194 -3.85 15.69 10.03
C ALA A 194 -2.42 15.43 10.48
N ARG A 195 -2.24 14.44 11.37
CA ARG A 195 -0.95 13.87 11.74
C ARG A 195 -0.40 13.09 10.57
N TRP A 196 0.81 13.43 10.15
CA TRP A 196 1.46 12.80 9.01
C TRP A 196 2.48 11.78 9.46
N VAL A 197 2.47 10.58 8.87
CA VAL A 197 3.42 9.51 9.14
C VAL A 197 4.02 9.03 7.82
N TRP A 198 5.34 9.07 7.74
CA TRP A 198 6.09 8.54 6.60
C TRP A 198 6.34 7.04 6.79
N LEU A 199 6.26 6.26 5.72
CA LEU A 199 6.79 4.90 5.66
C LEU A 199 7.87 4.88 4.57
N THR A 200 9.06 4.41 4.90
CA THR A 200 10.12 4.30 3.88
C THR A 200 9.74 3.24 2.83
N PRO A 201 10.32 3.31 1.62
CA PRO A 201 10.39 2.14 0.76
C PRO A 201 11.05 0.95 1.50
N HIS A 202 10.62 -0.27 1.17
CA HIS A 202 11.26 -1.50 1.64
C HIS A 202 12.34 -1.97 0.66
N ARG A 203 13.24 -2.83 1.12
CA ARG A 203 14.26 -3.44 0.26
C ARG A 203 13.64 -4.42 -0.73
N VAL A 204 14.28 -4.52 -1.90
CA VAL A 204 13.86 -5.37 -3.01
C VAL A 204 14.92 -6.43 -3.33
N ASP A 205 14.51 -7.47 -4.05
CA ASP A 205 15.41 -8.45 -4.65
C ASP A 205 15.70 -8.06 -6.11
N GLU A 206 16.85 -7.40 -6.31
CA GLU A 206 17.26 -6.84 -7.60
C GLU A 206 17.45 -7.92 -8.68
N GLU A 207 17.89 -9.12 -8.29
CA GLU A 207 18.09 -10.24 -9.21
C GLU A 207 16.75 -10.79 -9.69
N ARG A 208 15.79 -10.99 -8.78
CA ARG A 208 14.42 -11.42 -9.14
C ARG A 208 13.70 -10.38 -9.97
N ILE A 209 13.87 -9.10 -9.67
CA ILE A 209 13.33 -8.01 -10.51
C ILE A 209 13.90 -8.10 -11.92
N THR A 210 15.22 -8.25 -12.04
CA THR A 210 15.91 -8.37 -13.34
C THR A 210 15.48 -9.63 -14.10
N ALA A 211 15.15 -10.73 -13.41
CA ALA A 211 14.67 -11.96 -14.01
C ALA A 211 13.18 -11.94 -14.38
N ALA A 212 12.37 -11.11 -13.72
CA ALA A 212 10.91 -11.10 -13.86
C ALA A 212 10.47 -10.69 -15.27
N PRO A 213 9.68 -11.53 -15.99
CA PRO A 213 9.30 -11.26 -17.39
C PRO A 213 8.64 -9.88 -17.63
N GLY A 214 7.78 -9.43 -16.70
CA GLY A 214 7.10 -8.14 -16.83
C GLY A 214 8.04 -6.93 -16.72
N PHE A 215 9.00 -6.98 -15.79
CA PHE A 215 9.98 -5.91 -15.64
C PHE A 215 11.02 -5.93 -16.76
N ARG A 216 11.45 -7.12 -17.20
CA ARG A 216 12.29 -7.30 -18.39
C ARG A 216 11.65 -6.72 -19.64
N PHE A 217 10.35 -6.96 -19.86
CA PHE A 217 9.62 -6.45 -21.01
C PHE A 217 9.60 -4.91 -21.03
N THR A 218 9.49 -4.27 -19.87
CA THR A 218 9.44 -2.80 -19.76
C THR A 218 10.81 -2.15 -19.60
N GLY A 219 11.88 -2.94 -19.41
CA GLY A 219 13.21 -2.43 -19.03
C GLY A 219 13.27 -1.85 -17.61
N SER A 220 12.25 -2.11 -16.77
CA SER A 220 12.16 -1.57 -15.42
C SER A 220 13.12 -2.28 -14.47
N ARG A 221 13.82 -1.51 -13.64
CA ARG A 221 14.61 -2.02 -12.51
C ARG A 221 14.51 -1.09 -11.31
N TRP A 222 14.83 -1.64 -10.14
CA TRP A 222 14.95 -0.90 -8.90
C TRP A 222 16.27 -1.30 -8.26
N LEU A 223 17.02 -0.32 -7.76
CA LEU A 223 18.23 -0.56 -6.99
C LEU A 223 17.96 -0.17 -5.54
N ASN A 224 18.39 -1.00 -4.60
CA ASN A 224 18.28 -0.70 -3.18
C ASN A 224 19.02 0.59 -2.81
N ALA A 225 20.06 0.97 -3.56
CA ALA A 225 20.76 2.24 -3.38
C ALA A 225 19.87 3.46 -3.66
N ASP A 226 19.04 3.43 -4.71
CA ASP A 226 18.11 4.53 -5.02
C ASP A 226 16.96 4.56 -4.00
N LEU A 227 16.44 3.40 -3.58
CA LEU A 227 15.45 3.30 -2.51
C LEU A 227 16.00 3.84 -1.19
N ALA A 228 17.24 3.53 -0.85
CA ALA A 228 17.91 4.04 0.35
C ALA A 228 18.10 5.56 0.31
N ALA A 229 18.27 6.15 -0.87
CA ALA A 229 18.33 7.60 -1.02
C ALA A 229 16.97 8.27 -0.68
N VAL A 230 15.86 7.67 -1.12
CA VAL A 230 14.51 8.11 -0.70
C VAL A 230 14.33 7.96 0.81
N SER A 231 14.68 6.80 1.38
CA SER A 231 14.61 6.57 2.83
C SER A 231 15.46 7.56 3.62
N LYS A 232 16.64 7.95 3.10
CA LYS A 232 17.50 8.95 3.74
C LYS A 232 16.84 10.33 3.78
N ASP A 233 16.19 10.77 2.70
CA ASP A 233 15.42 12.02 2.71
C ASP A 233 14.30 11.95 3.75
N LEU A 234 13.51 10.88 3.76
CA LEU A 234 12.42 10.69 4.71
C LEU A 234 12.88 10.71 6.18
N ARG A 235 14.02 10.09 6.51
CA ARG A 235 14.63 10.13 7.86
C ARG A 235 15.06 11.53 8.31
N SER A 236 15.31 12.44 7.37
CA SER A 236 15.71 13.81 7.72
C SER A 236 14.52 14.73 8.01
N ARG A 237 13.29 14.25 7.76
CA ARG A 237 12.05 15.02 7.96
C ARG A 237 11.61 14.95 9.43
N PRO A 238 10.93 15.99 9.94
CA PRO A 238 10.53 16.06 11.34
C PRO A 238 9.30 15.22 11.70
N GLU A 239 8.52 14.77 10.72
CA GLU A 239 7.34 13.94 10.99
C GLU A 239 7.71 12.50 11.41
N PRO A 240 6.84 11.82 12.17
CA PRO A 240 7.01 10.41 12.50
C PRO A 240 7.30 9.54 11.26
N LEU A 241 8.19 8.56 11.46
CA LEU A 241 8.67 7.67 10.40
C LEU A 241 8.57 6.21 10.84
N VAL A 242 8.07 5.37 9.96
CA VAL A 242 8.23 3.92 9.99
C VAL A 242 9.39 3.56 9.06
N ASP A 243 10.55 3.24 9.64
CA ASP A 243 11.70 2.79 8.87
C ASP A 243 11.62 1.28 8.62
N LEU A 244 11.36 0.91 7.36
CA LEU A 244 11.24 -0.49 6.95
C LEU A 244 12.59 -1.14 6.66
N ASP A 245 13.65 -0.36 6.47
CA ASP A 245 14.98 -0.88 6.10
C ASP A 245 15.53 -1.95 7.07
N PRO A 246 15.51 -1.74 8.42
CA PRO A 246 16.05 -2.74 9.35
C PRO A 246 15.16 -3.97 9.52
N VAL A 247 13.87 -3.87 9.19
CA VAL A 247 12.89 -4.94 9.45
C VAL A 247 12.46 -5.68 8.19
N PHE A 248 12.82 -5.20 7.00
CA PHE A 248 12.44 -5.81 5.72
C PHE A 248 13.70 -6.21 4.96
N VAL A 249 14.21 -7.41 5.25
CA VAL A 249 15.49 -7.93 4.72
C VAL A 249 15.24 -9.21 3.89
N PRO A 250 14.94 -9.10 2.58
CA PRO A 250 14.59 -10.26 1.74
C PRO A 250 15.69 -11.31 1.64
N ALA A 251 16.96 -10.89 1.71
CA ALA A 251 18.10 -11.80 1.68
C ALA A 251 18.11 -12.80 2.85
N GLU A 252 17.58 -12.40 4.01
CA GLU A 252 17.46 -13.25 5.20
C GLU A 252 16.10 -13.97 5.27
N ARG A 253 15.07 -13.38 4.65
CA ARG A 253 13.70 -13.90 4.62
C ARG A 253 13.13 -13.90 3.20
N PRO A 254 13.36 -14.98 2.43
CA PRO A 254 12.91 -15.07 1.04
C PRO A 254 11.39 -14.97 0.84
N GLY A 255 10.61 -15.23 1.89
CA GLY A 255 9.14 -15.15 1.90
C GLY A 255 8.57 -13.73 1.95
N LEU A 256 9.39 -12.70 2.12
CA LEU A 256 8.91 -11.31 2.20
C LEU A 256 8.38 -10.75 0.88
N LEU A 257 8.86 -11.27 -0.26
CA LEU A 257 8.56 -10.73 -1.59
C LEU A 257 7.88 -11.77 -2.49
N GLU A 258 6.88 -11.31 -3.25
CA GLU A 258 6.26 -12.01 -4.37
C GLU A 258 7.30 -12.38 -5.44
N PRO A 259 7.08 -13.39 -6.30
CA PRO A 259 8.06 -13.91 -7.26
C PRO A 259 8.84 -12.86 -8.07
N ASP A 260 8.25 -11.69 -8.30
CA ASP A 260 8.86 -10.58 -9.02
C ASP A 260 9.97 -9.81 -8.28
N GLY A 261 10.16 -10.05 -6.98
CA GLY A 261 11.22 -9.43 -6.19
C GLY A 261 10.94 -7.98 -5.79
N LEU A 262 9.75 -7.45 -6.07
CA LEU A 262 9.38 -6.05 -5.76
C LEU A 262 8.22 -5.98 -4.76
N HIS A 263 7.13 -6.69 -5.05
CA HIS A 263 5.90 -6.56 -4.26
C HIS A 263 5.98 -7.41 -2.98
N PRO A 264 5.56 -6.89 -1.81
CA PRO A 264 5.50 -7.70 -0.61
C PRO A 264 4.51 -8.85 -0.76
N ALA A 265 4.94 -10.06 -0.43
CA ALA A 265 4.04 -11.20 -0.22
C ALA A 265 3.34 -11.07 1.15
N SER A 266 2.45 -12.01 1.50
CA SER A 266 1.69 -11.95 2.76
C SER A 266 2.58 -11.77 4.00
N GLU A 267 3.74 -12.43 4.06
CA GLU A 267 4.71 -12.25 5.15
C GLU A 267 5.28 -10.81 5.17
N GLY A 268 5.64 -10.29 4.00
CA GLY A 268 6.12 -8.91 3.86
C GLY A 268 5.08 -7.87 4.26
N GLN A 269 3.83 -8.03 3.80
CA GLN A 269 2.71 -7.16 4.18
C GLN A 269 2.52 -7.15 5.70
N ARG A 270 2.65 -8.31 6.34
CA ARG A 270 2.57 -8.44 7.80
C ARG A 270 3.74 -7.78 8.53
N VAL A 271 4.96 -7.83 7.98
CA VAL A 271 6.12 -7.09 8.53
C VAL A 271 5.87 -5.59 8.47
N ILE A 272 5.36 -5.08 7.35
CA ILE A 272 5.05 -3.65 7.18
C ILE A 272 3.99 -3.22 8.20
N LEU A 273 2.90 -4.00 8.34
CA LEU A 273 1.86 -3.74 9.31
C LEU A 273 2.41 -3.71 10.75
N THR A 274 3.24 -4.68 11.10
CA THR A 274 3.82 -4.79 12.46
C THR A 274 4.72 -3.60 12.76
N ALA A 275 5.57 -3.20 11.81
CA ALA A 275 6.44 -2.04 11.95
C ALA A 275 5.64 -0.74 12.12
N LEU A 276 4.57 -0.56 11.32
CA LEU A 276 3.68 0.59 11.44
C LEU A 276 3.00 0.65 12.81
N VAL A 277 2.38 -0.45 13.25
CA VAL A 277 1.68 -0.51 14.55
C VAL A 277 2.63 -0.21 15.70
N GLN A 278 3.85 -0.79 15.67
CA GLN A 278 4.88 -0.53 16.67
C GLN A 278 5.27 0.96 16.70
N ALA A 279 5.59 1.54 15.53
CA ALA A 279 6.01 2.93 15.42
C ALA A 279 4.93 3.92 15.87
N LEU A 280 3.65 3.65 15.57
CA LEU A 280 2.54 4.48 16.03
C LEU A 280 2.37 4.44 17.54
N VAL A 281 2.55 3.26 18.15
CA VAL A 281 2.51 3.09 19.61
C VAL A 281 3.68 3.82 20.27
N ASP A 282 4.90 3.71 19.72
CA ASP A 282 6.10 4.35 20.30
C ASP A 282 6.06 5.88 20.13
N GLY A 283 5.57 6.36 19.00
CA GLY A 283 5.36 7.79 18.75
C GLY A 283 4.31 8.41 19.67
N ALA A 284 3.20 7.70 19.94
CA ALA A 284 2.17 8.15 20.87
C ALA A 284 2.67 8.28 22.32
N VAL A 285 3.62 7.43 22.73
CA VAL A 285 4.24 7.49 24.06
C VAL A 285 5.22 8.67 24.19
N SER A 286 5.72 9.21 23.07
CA SER A 286 6.70 10.30 23.06
C SER A 286 6.06 11.70 23.10
N ASP A 287 4.76 11.80 22.82
CA ASP A 287 3.97 13.05 22.80
C ASP A 287 3.21 13.32 24.13
N GLY A 288 3.31 12.43 25.13
CA GLY A 288 2.62 12.52 26.43
C GLY A 288 3.58 12.69 27.61
#